data_AF-A0A1W9QUQ1-F1
#
_entry.id   AF-A0A1W9QUQ1-F1
#
_cell.length_a   1.000
_cell.length_b   1.000
_cell.length_c   1.000
_cell.angle_alpha   90.00
_cell.angle_beta   90.00
_cell.angle_gamma   90.00
#
_symmetry.space_group_name_H-M   'P 1'
#
loop_
_entity.id
_entity.type
_entity.pdbx_description
1 polymer ?
#
loop_
_entity_poly.entity_id
_entity_poly.type
_entity_poly.pdbx_seq_one_letter_code
_entity_poly.pdbx_strand_id
1 'polypeptide(L)'
;MKNFRSIFLKAYLISYIFIGYSSFAQIGIAPGPGVTPEDMVENIVGEGIEYSNVTFQGADASRGIFTNGGSTNLGIESGIFLTSGAGYIIPGPN
;
A
#
# COMPACT_ATOMS: atom_id res chain seq x y z
N MET A 1 24.85 -43.00 15.58
CA MET A 1 24.23 -41.85 16.29
C MET A 1 24.64 -40.47 15.75
N LYS A 2 25.90 -40.23 15.33
CA LYS A 2 26.36 -38.93 14.78
C LYS A 2 25.56 -38.45 13.56
N ASN A 3 25.14 -39.37 12.69
CA ASN A 3 24.39 -39.06 11.46
C ASN A 3 22.94 -38.65 11.76
N PHE A 4 22.32 -39.22 12.79
CA PHE A 4 20.94 -38.91 13.18
C PHE A 4 20.83 -37.47 13.72
N ARG A 5 21.81 -37.04 14.53
CA ARG A 5 21.89 -35.67 15.04
C ARG A 5 22.07 -34.64 13.92
N SER A 6 22.86 -34.95 12.88
CA SER A 6 23.08 -34.01 11.77
C SER A 6 21.87 -33.92 10.83
N ILE A 7 21.10 -35.00 10.68
CA ILE A 7 19.83 -35.00 9.92
C ILE A 7 18.80 -34.09 10.59
N PHE A 8 18.61 -34.21 11.91
CA PHE A 8 17.67 -33.35 12.66
C PHE A 8 18.06 -31.87 12.60
N LEU A 9 19.35 -31.55 12.74
CA LEU A 9 19.83 -30.17 12.65
C LEU A 9 19.58 -29.56 11.27
N LYS A 10 19.78 -30.32 10.19
CA LYS A 10 19.50 -29.86 8.82
C LYS A 10 18.01 -29.68 8.57
N ALA A 11 17.16 -30.57 9.08
CA ALA A 11 15.71 -30.43 8.98
C ALA A 11 15.22 -29.17 9.72
N TYR A 12 15.78 -28.88 10.90
CA TYR A 12 15.51 -27.65 11.65
C TYR A 12 15.91 -26.39 10.86
N LEU A 13 17.09 -26.39 10.24
CA LEU A 13 17.55 -25.26 9.42
C LEU A 13 16.70 -25.05 8.15
N ILE A 14 16.26 -26.12 7.49
CA ILE A 14 15.38 -26.04 6.31
C ILE A 14 14.00 -25.49 6.67
N SER A 15 13.51 -25.73 7.89
CA SER A 15 12.20 -25.22 8.31
C SER A 15 12.12 -23.68 8.32
N TYR A 16 13.25 -22.97 8.50
CA TYR A 16 13.29 -21.50 8.44
C TYR A 16 13.07 -20.93 7.02
N ILE A 17 13.27 -21.72 5.97
CA ILE A 17 13.05 -21.29 4.57
C ILE A 17 11.55 -21.17 4.26
N PHE A 18 10.69 -21.86 5.02
CA PHE A 18 9.24 -21.83 4.85
C PHE A 18 8.54 -20.75 5.68
N ILE A 19 9.28 -19.91 6.39
CA ILE A 19 8.71 -18.76 7.11
C ILE A 19 8.59 -17.59 6.13
N GLY A 20 7.40 -17.44 5.54
CA GLY A 20 7.08 -16.26 4.74
C GLY A 20 6.93 -15.02 5.63
N TYR A 21 7.61 -13.92 5.28
CA TYR A 21 7.37 -12.60 5.87
C TYR A 21 6.54 -11.77 4.90
N SER A 22 5.45 -11.17 5.37
CA SER A 22 4.73 -10.14 4.61
C SER A 22 5.48 -8.82 4.72
N SER A 23 5.88 -8.23 3.59
CA SER A 23 6.45 -6.89 3.55
C SER A 23 5.32 -5.85 3.58
N PHE A 24 5.33 -4.97 4.58
CA PHE A 24 4.38 -3.85 4.71
C PHE A 24 4.98 -2.51 4.24
N ALA A 25 6.07 -2.55 3.46
CA ALA A 25 6.78 -1.34 3.03
C ALA A 25 6.14 -0.62 1.84
N GLN A 26 4.98 -1.08 1.35
CA GLN A 26 4.26 -0.47 0.23
C GLN A 26 3.03 0.30 0.70
N ILE A 27 2.71 1.38 -0.01
CA ILE A 27 1.46 2.10 0.18
C ILE A 27 0.28 1.20 -0.23
N GLY A 28 -0.78 1.24 0.56
CA GLY A 28 -2.07 0.66 0.18
C GLY A 28 -2.80 1.65 -0.72
N ILE A 29 -2.98 1.29 -1.99
CA ILE A 29 -3.84 2.06 -2.90
C ILE A 29 -5.23 1.49 -2.74
N ALA A 30 -6.23 2.35 -2.49
CA ALA A 30 -7.62 1.97 -2.68
C ALA A 30 -7.98 2.25 -4.15
N PRO A 31 -7.99 1.25 -5.05
CA PRO A 31 -8.44 1.48 -6.41
C PRO A 31 -9.96 1.41 -6.40
N GLY A 32 -10.59 2.37 -7.04
CA GLY A 32 -11.88 2.08 -7.61
C GLY A 32 -12.48 3.26 -8.34
N PRO A 33 -13.34 3.00 -9.33
CA PRO A 33 -14.20 4.02 -9.94
C PRO A 33 -15.15 4.71 -8.94
N GLY A 34 -15.09 4.37 -7.64
CA GLY A 34 -15.92 4.93 -6.59
C GLY A 34 -15.27 6.08 -5.79
N VAL A 35 -13.96 6.34 -5.91
CA VAL A 35 -13.34 7.49 -5.20
C VAL A 35 -13.63 8.77 -5.98
N THR A 36 -14.51 9.60 -5.44
CA THR A 36 -14.87 10.88 -6.03
C THR A 36 -13.84 11.97 -5.69
N PRO A 37 -13.77 13.07 -6.46
CA PRO A 37 -12.94 14.22 -6.10
C PRO A 37 -13.32 14.77 -4.71
N GLU A 38 -14.59 14.70 -4.35
CA GLU A 38 -15.11 15.08 -3.04
C GLU A 38 -14.51 14.20 -1.93
N ASP A 39 -14.47 12.88 -2.10
CA ASP A 39 -13.84 11.97 -1.13
C ASP A 39 -12.35 12.27 -0.93
N MET A 40 -11.65 12.68 -2.00
CA MET A 40 -10.24 13.07 -1.94
C MET A 40 -10.03 14.36 -1.16
N VAL A 41 -10.92 15.35 -1.33
CA VAL A 41 -10.86 16.59 -0.57
C VAL A 41 -11.19 16.32 0.90
N GLU A 42 -12.25 15.57 1.16
CA GLU A 42 -12.62 15.14 2.52
C GLU A 42 -11.46 14.42 3.23
N ASN A 43 -10.71 13.56 2.51
CA ASN A 43 -9.52 12.89 3.07
C ASN A 43 -8.40 13.86 3.50
N ILE A 44 -8.29 15.02 2.85
CA ILE A 44 -7.29 16.05 3.17
C ILE A 44 -7.77 16.94 4.32
N VAL A 45 -9.02 17.41 4.26
CA VAL A 45 -9.53 18.45 5.16
C VAL A 45 -10.11 17.87 6.45
N GLY A 46 -10.65 16.65 6.39
CA GLY A 46 -11.32 15.98 7.48
C GLY A 46 -12.73 16.50 7.77
N GLU A 47 -13.44 15.77 8.62
CA GLU A 47 -14.83 16.02 8.95
C GLU A 47 -15.04 17.42 9.55
N GLY A 48 -16.12 18.08 9.12
CA GLY A 48 -16.53 19.38 9.66
C GLY A 48 -15.88 20.60 9.00
N ILE A 49 -15.07 20.39 7.96
CA ILE A 49 -14.54 21.49 7.12
C ILE A 49 -15.44 21.67 5.89
N GLU A 50 -15.96 22.87 5.70
CA GLU A 50 -16.72 23.21 4.49
C GLU A 50 -15.81 23.48 3.30
N TYR A 51 -16.12 22.88 2.15
CA TYR A 51 -15.44 23.10 0.88
C TYR A 51 -16.45 23.17 -0.28
N SER A 52 -16.03 23.78 -1.40
CA SER A 52 -16.89 23.96 -2.58
C SER A 52 -16.09 23.97 -3.87
N ASN A 53 -16.78 23.81 -5.01
CA ASN A 53 -16.20 23.84 -6.36
C ASN A 53 -15.11 22.79 -6.62
N VAL A 54 -15.29 21.58 -6.05
CA VAL A 54 -14.35 20.47 -6.29
C VAL A 54 -14.47 20.02 -7.73
N THR A 55 -13.35 19.99 -8.43
CA THR A 55 -13.25 19.47 -9.80
C THR A 55 -11.97 18.69 -9.96
N PHE A 56 -12.02 17.62 -10.75
CA PHE A 56 -10.84 16.88 -11.17
C PHE A 56 -10.76 16.84 -12.68
N GLN A 57 -9.56 17.01 -13.23
CA GLN A 57 -9.28 16.90 -14.65
C GLN A 57 -8.22 15.83 -14.87
N GLY A 58 -8.61 14.74 -15.53
CA GLY A 58 -7.74 13.60 -15.80
C GLY A 58 -8.53 12.31 -15.99
N ALA A 59 -7.84 11.18 -16.06
CA ALA A 59 -8.50 9.87 -16.06
C ALA A 59 -8.81 9.45 -14.62
N ASP A 60 -9.95 8.79 -14.36
CA ASP A 60 -10.29 8.35 -13.00
C ASP A 60 -9.25 7.41 -12.39
N ALA A 61 -8.58 6.61 -13.22
CA ALA A 61 -7.50 5.74 -12.78
C ALA A 61 -6.24 6.48 -12.32
N SER A 62 -6.10 7.76 -12.66
CA SER A 62 -4.89 8.56 -12.43
C SER A 62 -4.92 9.34 -11.11
N ARG A 63 -5.87 9.00 -10.24
CA ARG A 63 -6.06 9.60 -8.92
C ARG A 63 -6.61 8.57 -7.92
N GLY A 64 -6.54 8.92 -6.64
CA GLY A 64 -7.17 8.16 -5.57
C GLY A 64 -6.56 8.48 -4.21
N ILE A 65 -6.88 7.64 -3.22
CA ILE A 65 -6.37 7.73 -1.85
C ILE A 65 -5.36 6.60 -1.62
N PHE A 66 -4.25 6.94 -0.95
CA PHE A 66 -3.29 5.97 -0.43
C PHE A 66 -3.35 5.92 1.11
N THR A 67 -2.95 4.77 1.65
CA THR A 67 -2.86 4.44 3.07
C THR A 67 -1.55 3.71 3.34
N ASN A 68 -1.24 3.41 4.61
CA ASN A 68 -0.03 2.68 5.00
C ASN A 68 1.26 3.38 4.53
N GLY A 69 1.24 4.69 4.30
CA GLY A 69 2.43 5.43 3.92
C GLY A 69 3.40 5.62 5.08
N GLY A 70 2.93 5.51 6.33
CA GLY A 70 3.74 5.65 7.54
C GLY A 70 4.71 4.49 7.75
N SER A 71 4.41 3.30 7.20
CA SER A 71 5.32 2.15 7.17
C SER A 71 6.30 2.19 6.00
N THR A 72 6.22 3.21 5.14
CA THR A 72 7.10 3.42 4.00
C THR A 72 8.08 4.57 4.26
N ASN A 73 8.92 4.89 3.28
CA ASN A 73 9.79 6.08 3.34
C ASN A 73 9.05 7.41 3.16
N LEU A 74 7.74 7.40 2.88
CA LEU A 74 6.94 8.62 2.75
C LEU A 74 6.74 9.34 4.09
N GLY A 75 6.75 8.61 5.22
CA GLY A 75 6.62 9.21 6.55
C GLY A 75 5.26 9.85 6.84
N ILE A 76 4.25 9.61 6.00
CA ILE A 76 2.87 10.10 6.14
C ILE A 76 1.91 8.93 6.00
N GLU A 77 0.91 8.83 6.87
CA GLU A 77 0.09 7.62 6.94
C GLU A 77 -0.85 7.46 5.73
N SER A 78 -1.52 8.53 5.33
CA SER A 78 -2.50 8.53 4.25
C SER A 78 -2.52 9.85 3.51
N GLY A 79 -3.12 9.85 2.33
CA GLY A 79 -3.35 11.06 1.54
C GLY A 79 -3.86 10.73 0.15
N ILE A 80 -3.76 11.69 -0.76
CA ILE A 80 -4.15 11.51 -2.16
C ILE A 80 -2.94 11.27 -3.06
N PHE A 81 -3.12 10.55 -4.16
CA PHE A 81 -2.15 10.48 -5.24
C PHE A 81 -2.71 11.06 -6.53
N LEU A 82 -1.82 11.63 -7.34
CA LEU A 82 -2.08 12.09 -8.70
C LEU A 82 -0.95 11.58 -9.58
N THR A 83 -1.29 10.84 -10.63
CA THR A 83 -0.33 10.18 -11.52
C THR A 83 -0.66 10.46 -12.98
N SER A 84 0.30 10.24 -13.89
CA SER A 84 0.05 10.31 -15.35
C SER A 84 -0.49 8.99 -15.93
N GLY A 85 -0.34 7.89 -15.19
CA GLY A 85 -0.90 6.57 -15.53
C GLY A 85 -1.87 6.09 -14.46
N ALA A 86 -2.27 4.81 -14.52
CA ALA A 86 -3.12 4.23 -13.49
C ALA A 86 -2.36 4.03 -12.16
N GLY A 87 -2.89 4.56 -11.06
CA GLY A 87 -2.22 4.45 -9.75
C GLY A 87 -2.15 2.99 -9.26
N TYR A 88 -3.16 2.18 -9.55
CA TYR A 88 -3.23 0.79 -9.12
C TYR A 88 -2.34 -0.18 -9.90
N ILE A 89 -1.70 0.27 -10.98
CA ILE A 89 -0.73 -0.53 -11.73
C ILE A 89 0.72 -0.18 -11.41
N ILE A 90 0.97 0.64 -10.38
CA ILE A 90 2.35 0.92 -9.94
C ILE A 90 2.96 -0.43 -9.52
N PRO A 91 3.96 -0.95 -10.25
CA PRO A 91 4.56 -2.22 -9.90
C PRO A 91 5.27 -2.07 -8.55
N GLY A 92 4.72 -2.69 -7.51
CA GLY A 92 5.43 -2.89 -6.25
C GLY A 92 6.52 -3.96 -6.42
N PRO A 93 7.50 -4.05 -5.50
CA PRO A 93 8.42 -5.17 -5.49
C PRO A 93 7.62 -6.47 -5.22
N ASN A 94 7.57 -7.36 -6.22
CA ASN A 94 7.19 -8.76 -6.04
C ASN A 94 8.22 -9.51 -5.19
#